data_AF-A0A965CSB7-F1
#
_entry.id   AF-A0A965CSB7-F1
#
_cell.length_a   1.000
_cell.length_b   1.000
_cell.length_c   1.000
_cell.angle_alpha   90.00
_cell.angle_beta   90.00
_cell.angle_gamma   90.00
#
_symmetry.space_group_name_H-M   'P 1'
#
loop_
_entity.id
_entity.type
_entity.pdbx_description
1 polymer ?
#
loop_
_entity_poly.entity_id
_entity_poly.type
_entity_poly.pdbx_seq_one_letter_code
_entity_poly.pdbx_strand_id
1 'polypeptide(L)' 'MNSMSQFEENLKQLPKAEEVVLLRLFNEKDQLLSLIPNVAGKNAALRVFNKIAGERGLIDSDSAKEGLQW' A
#
# COMPACT_ATOMS: atom_id res chain seq x y z
N MET A 1 -5.82 -21.18 -10.13
CA MET A 1 -6.59 -20.67 -8.98
C MET A 1 -7.65 -19.72 -9.50
N ASN A 2 -8.87 -19.74 -8.94
CA ASN A 2 -9.87 -18.73 -9.27
C ASN A 2 -9.37 -17.35 -8.79
N SER A 3 -9.56 -16.29 -9.56
CA SER A 3 -9.11 -14.93 -9.20
C SER A 3 -9.61 -14.47 -7.83
N MET A 4 -10.84 -14.89 -7.47
CA MET A 4 -11.47 -14.59 -6.18
C MET A 4 -10.71 -15.21 -4.99
N SER A 5 -10.14 -16.42 -5.14
CA SER A 5 -9.36 -17.04 -4.05
C SER A 5 -8.00 -16.39 -3.86
N GLN A 6 -7.37 -15.89 -4.93
CA GLN A 6 -6.09 -15.19 -4.84
C GLN A 6 -6.24 -13.82 -4.15
N PHE A 7 -7.28 -13.06 -4.49
CA PHE A 7 -7.57 -11.78 -3.86
C PHE A 7 -7.77 -11.94 -2.33
N GLU A 8 -8.56 -12.93 -1.90
CA GLU A 8 -8.78 -13.22 -0.48
C GLU A 8 -7.49 -13.62 0.25
N GLU A 9 -6.60 -14.37 -0.40
CA GLU A 9 -5.29 -14.71 0.16
C GLU A 9 -4.37 -13.49 0.26
N ASN A 10 -4.38 -12.61 -0.73
CA ASN A 10 -3.62 -11.36 -0.72
C ASN A 10 -4.09 -10.44 0.43
N LEU A 11 -5.40 -10.35 0.67
CA LEU A 11 -5.95 -9.55 1.77
C LEU A 11 -5.45 -9.99 3.15
N LYS A 12 -5.19 -11.29 3.35
CA LYS A 12 -4.65 -11.83 4.61
C LYS A 12 -3.21 -11.41 4.87
N GLN A 13 -2.48 -11.03 3.82
CA GLN A 13 -1.08 -10.60 3.90
C GLN A 13 -0.93 -9.09 4.14
N LEU A 14 -2.04 -8.33 4.08
CA LEU A 14 -2.00 -6.90 4.34
C LEU A 14 -1.79 -6.63 5.84
N PRO A 15 -0.91 -5.69 6.22
CA PRO A 15 -0.74 -5.27 7.61
C PRO A 15 -2.08 -4.81 8.17
N LYS A 16 -2.32 -4.91 9.47
CA LYS A 16 -3.61 -4.50 10.05
C LYS A 16 -3.78 -2.97 9.95
N ALA A 17 -5.04 -2.51 9.97
CA ALA A 17 -5.36 -1.08 9.93
C ALA A 17 -4.66 -0.30 11.06
N GLU A 18 -4.64 -0.86 12.27
CA GLU A 18 -3.97 -0.30 13.45
C GLU A 18 -2.44 -0.25 13.35
N GLU A 19 -1.83 -1.05 12.47
CA GLU A 19 -0.37 -1.11 12.28
C GLU A 19 0.12 -0.04 11.30
N VAL A 20 -0.77 0.52 10.47
CA VAL A 20 -0.43 1.54 9.48
C VAL A 20 -1.07 2.86 9.86
N VAL A 21 -0.33 3.73 10.55
CA VAL A 21 -0.86 5.03 11.03
C VAL A 21 -0.70 6.13 9.98
N LEU A 22 0.38 6.07 9.18
CA LEU A 22 0.79 7.13 8.26
C LEU A 22 1.70 6.55 7.19
N LEU A 23 1.45 6.89 5.92
CA LEU A 23 2.40 6.65 4.83
C LEU A 23 3.11 7.96 4.47
N ARG A 24 4.44 7.91 4.39
CA ARG A 24 5.28 9.03 3.95
C ARG A 24 5.79 8.71 2.56
N LEU A 25 5.52 9.61 1.62
CA LEU A 25 6.01 9.48 0.25
C LEU A 25 7.15 10.47 0.04
N PHE A 26 8.29 9.96 -0.40
CA PHE A 26 9.45 10.74 -0.75
C PHE A 26 9.67 10.69 -2.27
N ASN A 27 10.28 11.72 -2.84
CA ASN A 27 10.79 11.64 -4.20
C ASN A 27 12.21 11.03 -4.23
N GLU A 28 12.77 10.87 -5.42
CA GLU A 28 14.13 10.32 -5.64
C GLU A 28 15.27 11.13 -4.99
N LYS A 29 14.98 12.34 -4.51
CA LYS A 29 15.92 13.22 -3.79
C LYS A 29 15.71 13.18 -2.27
N ASP A 30 14.99 12.17 -1.76
CA ASP A 30 14.58 12.03 -0.36
C ASP A 30 13.74 13.21 0.17
N GLN A 31 13.10 13.97 -0.71
CA GLN A 31 12.23 15.06 -0.30
C GLN A 31 10.81 14.55 -0.07
N LEU A 32 10.22 14.92 1.05
CA LEU A 32 8.84 14.56 1.39
C LEU A 32 7.86 15.20 0.40
N LEU A 33 7.15 14.36 -0.36
CA LEU A 33 6.09 14.77 -1.30
C LEU A 33 4.71 14.78 -0.64
N SER A 34 4.42 13.80 0.20
CA SER A 34 3.08 13.65 0.78
C SER A 34 3.07 12.84 2.06
N LEU A 35 2.08 13.15 2.89
CA LEU A 35 1.73 12.45 4.12
C LEU A 35 0.28 11.97 4.00
N ILE A 36 0.09 10.66 3.96
CA ILE A 36 -1.25 10.06 3.86
C ILE A 36 -1.59 9.45 5.21
N PRO A 37 -2.36 10.15 6.06
CA PRO A 37 -2.74 9.63 7.35
C PRO A 37 -3.77 8.52 7.20
N ASN A 38 -3.77 7.59 8.15
CA ASN A 38 -4.80 6.58 8.23
C ASN A 38 -6.10 7.15 8.78
N VAL A 39 -6.97 7.59 7.88
CA VAL A 39 -8.29 8.14 8.19
C VAL A 39 -9.40 7.22 7.70
N ALA A 40 -10.57 7.34 8.31
CA ALA A 40 -11.76 6.62 7.89
C ALA A 40 -12.00 6.79 6.38
N GLY A 41 -12.30 5.70 5.68
CA GLY A 41 -12.51 5.68 4.22
C GLY A 41 -11.24 5.54 3.36
N LYS A 42 -10.03 5.70 3.92
CA LYS A 42 -8.75 5.52 3.17
C LYS A 42 -7.89 4.34 3.64
N ASN A 43 -8.32 3.69 4.71
CA ASN A 43 -7.60 2.63 5.41
C ASN A 43 -7.16 1.47 4.49
N ALA A 44 -8.05 1.01 3.61
CA ALA A 44 -7.77 -0.13 2.73
C ALA A 44 -6.64 0.17 1.72
N ALA A 45 -6.75 1.27 0.97
CA ALA A 45 -5.74 1.68 0.01
C ALA A 45 -4.38 1.94 0.69
N LEU A 46 -4.40 2.55 1.89
CA LEU A 46 -3.19 2.82 2.66
C LEU A 46 -2.44 1.53 3.03
N ARG A 47 -3.16 0.48 3.44
CA ARG A 47 -2.57 -0.83 3.79
C ARG A 47 -1.91 -1.50 2.58
N VAL A 48 -2.54 -1.41 1.40
CA VAL A 48 -1.99 -1.95 0.14
C VAL A 48 -0.70 -1.23 -0.23
N PHE A 49 -0.71 0.10 -0.28
CA PHE A 49 0.50 0.87 -0.62
C PHE A 49 1.61 0.68 0.43
N ASN A 50 1.27 0.55 1.71
CA ASN A 50 2.25 0.26 2.75
C ASN A 50 2.92 -1.12 2.55
N LYS A 51 2.16 -2.15 2.22
CA LYS A 51 2.68 -3.50 1.91
C LYS A 51 3.64 -3.47 0.71
N ILE A 52 3.25 -2.82 -0.38
CA ILE A 52 4.07 -2.67 -1.58
C ILE A 52 5.36 -1.88 -1.29
N ALA A 53 5.26 -0.77 -0.56
CA ALA A 53 6.43 0.00 -0.15
C ALA A 53 7.37 -0.79 0.75
N GLY A 54 6.83 -1.62 1.64
CA GLY A 54 7.64 -2.48 2.51
C GLY A 54 8.46 -3.52 1.74
N GLU A 55 7.96 -4.00 0.59
CA GLU A 55 8.64 -4.98 -0.24
C GLU A 55 9.63 -4.35 -1.22
N ARG A 56 9.33 -3.16 -1.75
CA ARG A 56 10.13 -2.53 -2.81
C ARG A 56 10.98 -1.35 -2.36
N GLY A 57 10.69 -0.78 -1.19
CA GLY A 57 11.29 0.46 -0.71
C GLY A 57 10.85 1.72 -1.47
N LEU A 58 9.98 1.59 -2.48
CA LEU A 58 9.50 2.68 -3.33
C LEU A 58 8.04 2.48 -3.74
N ILE A 59 7.31 3.57 -3.99
CA ILE A 59 5.99 3.57 -4.62
C ILE A 59 6.07 4.47 -5.85
N ASP A 60 6.28 3.85 -7.01
CA ASP A 60 6.25 4.49 -8.32
C ASP A 60 4.96 4.13 -9.08
N SER A 61 4.84 4.61 -10.32
CA SER A 61 3.67 4.32 -11.15
C SER A 61 3.46 2.83 -11.39
N ASP A 62 4.52 2.03 -11.46
CA ASP A 62 4.41 0.61 -11.79
C ASP A 62 4.05 -0.20 -10.55
N SER A 63 4.62 0.15 -9.40
CA SER A 63 4.23 -0.38 -8.10
C SER A 63 2.77 -0.04 -7.75
N ALA A 64 2.31 1.16 -8.12
CA ALA A 64 0.91 1.53 -7.94
C ALA A 64 -0.05 0.72 -8.84
N LYS A 65 0.34 0.41 -10.08
CA LYS A 65 -0.44 -0.45 -10.98
C LYS A 65 -0.53 -1.88 -10.46
N GLU A 66 0.54 -2.40 -9.87
CA GLU A 66 0.53 -3.72 -9.23
C GLU A 66 -0.50 -3.79 -8.09
N GLY A 67 -0.59 -2.73 -7.28
CA GLY A 67 -1.63 -2.62 -6.25
C GLY A 67 -3.06 -2.62 -6.79
N LEU A 68 -3.28 -2.30 -8.07
CA LEU A 68 -4.58 -2.39 -8.75
C LEU A 68 -4.85 -3.79 -9.33
N GLN A 69 -3.83 -4.63 -9.46
CA GLN A 69 -3.92 -5.98 -10.00
C GLN A 69 -4.03 -7.07 -8.91
N TRP A 70 -3.99 -6.65 -7.66
CA TRP A 70 -4.13 -7.51 -6.48
C TRP A 70 -5.53 -8.07 -6.28
#